data_AF-A0A2V9LZF5-F1
#
_entry.id   AF-A0A2V9LZF5-F1
#
_cell.length_a   1.000
_cell.length_b   1.000
_cell.length_c   1.000
_cell.angle_alpha   90.00
_cell.angle_beta   90.00
_cell.angle_gamma   90.00
#
_symmetry.space_group_name_H-M   'P 1'
#
loop_
_entity.id
_entity.type
_entity.pdbx_description
1 polymer ?
#
loop_
_entity_poly.entity_id
_entity_poly.type
_entity_poly.pdbx_seq_one_letter_code
_entity_poly.pdbx_strand_id
1 'polypeptide(L)'
;MKEIIASLLGSYERGKVSRRQSIQGLAAIAASGHTVPAFGSTFVGLNHIAIRVTNVQRSRDFYQKHLGAPVIHESETNCFLGLGKNFLTLFQNQTPGLDHFCIAIQNFNADAVMEE
;
A
#
# COMPACT_ATOMS: atom_id res chain seq x y z
N MET A 1 -28.22 -8.58 -3.13
CA MET A 1 -28.55 -9.00 -1.73
C MET A 1 -29.66 -8.17 -1.11
N LYS A 2 -29.55 -6.82 -1.05
CA LYS A 2 -30.59 -5.95 -0.45
C LYS A 2 -31.99 -6.13 -1.05
N GLU A 3 -32.09 -6.23 -2.38
CA GLU A 3 -33.38 -6.43 -3.08
C GLU A 3 -34.03 -7.79 -2.79
N ILE A 4 -33.22 -8.84 -2.65
CA ILE A 4 -33.68 -10.19 -2.32
C ILE A 4 -34.27 -10.22 -0.90
N ILE A 5 -33.59 -9.58 0.06
CA ILE A 5 -34.06 -9.45 1.44
C ILE A 5 -35.37 -8.64 1.50
N ALA A 6 -35.45 -7.53 0.76
CA ALA A 6 -36.65 -6.70 0.69
C ALA A 6 -37.86 -7.46 0.09
N SER A 7 -37.63 -8.29 -0.94
CA SER A 7 -38.68 -9.12 -1.55
C SER A 7 -39.21 -10.22 -0.60
N LEU A 8 -38.31 -10.86 0.17
CA LEU A 8 -38.66 -11.85 1.18
C LEU A 8 -39.47 -11.26 2.34
N LEU A 9 -39.07 -10.08 2.83
CA LEU A 9 -39.80 -9.33 3.85
C LEU A 9 -41.18 -8.89 3.35
N GLY A 10 -41.27 -8.29 2.17
CA GLY A 10 -42.55 -7.87 1.61
C GLY A 10 -43.51 -9.04 1.36
N SER A 11 -42.99 -10.24 1.05
CA SER A 11 -43.81 -11.43 0.88
C SER A 11 -44.34 -11.98 2.22
N TYR A 12 -43.59 -11.82 3.30
CA TYR A 12 -44.06 -12.12 4.66
C TYR A 12 -45.14 -11.15 5.12
N GLU A 13 -44.92 -9.85 4.94
CA GLU A 13 -45.86 -8.80 5.32
C GLU A 13 -47.22 -8.93 4.60
N ARG A 14 -47.20 -9.41 3.35
CA ARG A 14 -48.41 -9.71 2.56
C ARG A 14 -49.03 -11.08 2.86
N GLY A 15 -48.50 -11.83 3.84
CA GLY A 15 -48.99 -13.16 4.22
C GLY A 15 -48.76 -14.26 3.18
N LYS A 16 -47.93 -14.02 2.15
CA LYS A 16 -47.65 -14.99 1.09
C LYS A 16 -46.68 -16.10 1.52
N VAL A 17 -45.94 -15.87 2.61
CA VAL A 17 -45.05 -16.84 3.24
C VAL A 17 -45.20 -16.79 4.76
N SER A 18 -45.01 -17.93 5.41
CA SER A 18 -45.03 -18.04 6.88
C SER A 18 -43.74 -17.48 7.51
N ARG A 19 -43.82 -17.10 8.79
CA ARG A 19 -42.65 -16.67 9.59
C ARG A 19 -41.50 -17.68 9.51
N ARG A 20 -41.81 -18.98 9.50
CA ARG A 20 -40.83 -20.07 9.38
C ARG A 20 -40.11 -20.03 8.04
N GLN A 21 -40.85 -19.88 6.95
CA GLN A 21 -40.28 -19.81 5.60
C GLN A 21 -39.43 -18.55 5.40
N SER A 22 -39.84 -17.41 5.98
CA SER A 22 -39.04 -16.18 5.95
C SER A 22 -37.73 -16.33 6.71
N ILE A 23 -37.76 -16.91 7.92
CA ILE A 23 -36.55 -17.18 8.71
C ILE A 23 -35.62 -18.14 7.97
N GLN A 24 -36.17 -19.19 7.34
CA GLN A 24 -35.39 -20.13 6.53
C GLN A 24 -34.76 -19.45 5.31
N GLY A 25 -35.50 -18.58 4.62
CA GLY A 25 -34.99 -17.81 3.48
C GLY A 25 -33.85 -16.86 3.88
N LEU A 26 -34.00 -16.12 4.98
CA LEU A 26 -32.93 -15.27 5.50
C LEU A 26 -31.71 -16.07 5.95
N ALA A 27 -31.91 -17.22 6.61
CA ALA A 27 -30.82 -18.10 7.03
C ALA A 27 -30.04 -18.66 5.83
N ALA A 28 -30.73 -19.03 4.73
CA ALA A 28 -30.09 -19.46 3.50
C ALA A 28 -29.25 -18.35 2.85
N ILE A 29 -29.73 -17.09 2.87
CA ILE A 29 -28.96 -15.94 2.38
C ILE A 29 -27.73 -15.68 3.27
N ALA A 30 -27.87 -15.73 4.60
CA ALA A 30 -26.75 -15.56 5.52
C ALA A 30 -25.71 -16.69 5.39
N ALA A 31 -26.15 -17.92 5.12
CA ALA A 31 -25.28 -19.07 4.86
C ALA A 31 -24.56 -18.98 3.50
N SER A 32 -25.12 -18.23 2.53
CA SER A 32 -24.46 -17.91 1.26
C SER A 32 -23.37 -16.84 1.38
N GLY A 33 -22.75 -16.74 2.56
CA GLY A 33 -21.73 -15.77 2.94
C GLY A 33 -20.77 -15.52 1.78
N HIS A 34 -20.84 -14.32 1.21
CA HIS A 34 -19.81 -13.88 0.29
C HIS A 34 -18.58 -13.61 1.15
N THR A 35 -17.55 -14.42 1.00
CA THR A 35 -16.22 -14.06 1.49
C THR A 35 -15.81 -12.82 0.71
N VAL A 36 -15.97 -11.65 1.32
CA VAL A 36 -15.24 -10.48 0.85
C VAL A 36 -13.78 -10.87 1.06
N PRO A 37 -12.95 -10.98 0.00
CA PRO A 37 -11.54 -11.25 0.22
C PRO A 37 -11.06 -10.17 1.17
N ALA A 38 -10.50 -10.58 2.31
CA ALA A 38 -9.69 -9.66 3.08
C ALA A 38 -8.63 -9.17 2.08
N PHE A 39 -8.54 -7.86 1.85
CA PHE A 39 -7.41 -7.32 1.11
C PHE A 39 -6.17 -7.71 1.89
N GLY A 40 -5.52 -8.80 1.47
CA GLY A 40 -4.27 -9.23 2.04
C GLY A 40 -3.28 -8.11 1.80
N SER A 41 -2.82 -7.47 2.87
CA SER A 41 -1.85 -6.40 2.73
C SER A 41 -0.60 -6.95 2.06
N THR A 42 -0.25 -6.40 0.91
CA THR A 42 1.02 -6.68 0.22
C THR A 42 2.15 -5.82 0.75
N PHE A 43 1.90 -4.97 1.76
CA PHE A 43 2.90 -4.10 2.36
C PHE A 43 4.06 -4.91 2.98
N VAL A 44 5.29 -4.54 2.62
CA VAL A 44 6.52 -5.12 3.18
C VAL A 44 7.26 -4.12 4.07
N GLY A 45 7.20 -2.82 3.72
CA GLY A 45 7.89 -1.79 4.47
C GLY A 45 8.17 -0.55 3.64
N LEU A 46 8.91 0.40 4.22
CA LEU A 46 9.52 1.49 3.46
C LEU A 46 10.78 0.97 2.75
N ASN A 47 10.96 1.31 1.49
CA ASN A 47 12.14 0.94 0.69
C ASN A 47 13.22 2.02 0.76
N HIS A 48 12.87 3.26 0.43
CA HIS A 48 13.78 4.40 0.53
C HIS A 48 13.06 5.73 0.70
N ILE A 49 13.81 6.71 1.18
CA ILE A 49 13.42 8.12 1.21
C ILE A 49 14.40 8.88 0.33
N ALA A 50 13.89 9.78 -0.50
CA ALA A 50 14.69 10.69 -1.29
C ALA A 50 14.45 12.13 -0.83
N ILE A 51 15.54 12.87 -0.68
CA ILE A 51 15.51 14.29 -0.35
C ILE A 51 16.33 15.10 -1.35
N ARG A 52 15.86 16.32 -1.57
CA ARG A 52 16.56 17.35 -2.32
C ARG A 52 17.52 18.09 -1.40
N VAL A 53 18.75 18.23 -1.84
CA VAL A 53 19.82 18.92 -1.13
C VAL A 53 20.52 19.91 -2.06
N THR A 54 20.96 21.05 -1.54
CA THR A 54 21.67 22.05 -2.34
C THR A 54 23.12 21.67 -2.65
N ASN A 55 23.70 20.80 -1.83
CA ASN A 55 25.05 20.29 -2.01
C ASN A 55 25.10 18.81 -1.58
N VAL A 56 25.37 17.93 -2.53
CA VAL A 56 25.34 16.47 -2.33
C VAL A 56 26.47 16.02 -1.41
N GLN A 57 27.70 16.45 -1.66
CA GLN A 57 28.89 16.01 -0.92
C GLN A 57 28.80 16.44 0.56
N ARG A 58 28.44 17.70 0.83
CA ARG A 58 28.23 18.20 2.19
C ARG A 58 27.15 17.39 2.93
N SER A 59 26.07 17.06 2.25
CA SER A 59 24.94 16.33 2.85
C SER A 59 25.29 14.86 3.08
N ARG A 60 25.99 14.23 2.12
CA ARG A 60 26.57 12.89 2.27
C ARG A 60 27.46 12.84 3.50
N ASP A 61 28.44 13.72 3.61
CA ASP A 61 29.39 13.74 4.73
C ASP A 61 28.68 13.93 6.08
N PHE A 62 27.64 14.76 6.11
CA PHE A 62 26.79 14.92 7.28
C PHE A 62 26.12 13.60 7.69
N TYR A 63 25.45 12.91 6.76
CA TYR A 63 24.77 11.66 7.07
C TYR A 63 25.76 10.50 7.37
N GLN A 64 26.89 10.44 6.69
CA GLN A 64 27.94 9.47 7.02
C GLN A 64 28.46 9.69 8.44
N LYS A 65 28.73 10.93 8.82
CA LYS A 65 29.21 11.27 10.17
C LYS A 65 28.21 10.89 11.27
N HIS A 66 26.92 11.17 11.07
CA HIS A 66 25.93 11.03 12.13
C HIS A 66 25.24 9.65 12.15
N LEU A 67 25.08 9.02 10.99
CA LEU A 67 24.38 7.74 10.85
C LEU A 67 25.33 6.56 10.58
N GLY A 68 26.59 6.81 10.23
CA GLY A 68 27.50 5.76 9.76
C GLY A 68 27.06 5.12 8.44
N ALA A 69 26.18 5.79 7.69
CA ALA A 69 25.58 5.23 6.48
C ALA A 69 26.63 5.08 5.37
N PRO A 70 26.90 3.87 4.84
CA PRO A 70 27.86 3.70 3.76
C PRO A 70 27.32 4.28 2.45
N VAL A 71 28.21 4.81 1.61
CA VAL A 71 27.86 5.19 0.24
C VAL A 71 27.66 3.92 -0.59
N ILE A 72 26.49 3.78 -1.19
CA ILE A 72 26.16 2.67 -2.10
C ILE A 72 26.23 3.11 -3.57
N HIS A 73 26.01 4.39 -3.85
CA HIS A 73 26.19 4.99 -5.18
C HIS A 73 26.48 6.49 -5.02
N GLU A 74 27.30 7.04 -5.91
CA GLU A 74 27.55 8.47 -5.98
C GLU A 74 27.82 8.90 -7.43
N SER A 75 27.26 10.06 -7.77
CA SER A 75 27.51 10.80 -9.01
C SER A 75 27.64 12.29 -8.70
N GLU A 76 27.81 13.12 -9.73
CA GLU A 76 27.91 14.58 -9.56
C GLU A 76 26.66 15.18 -8.90
N THR A 77 25.48 14.69 -9.28
CA THR A 77 24.18 15.29 -8.91
C THR A 77 23.37 14.44 -7.94
N ASN A 78 23.84 13.26 -7.54
CA ASN A 78 23.17 12.44 -6.54
C ASN A 78 24.09 11.53 -5.73
N CYS A 79 23.64 11.13 -4.55
CA CYS A 79 24.33 10.16 -3.69
C CYS A 79 23.30 9.32 -2.94
N PHE A 80 23.59 8.02 -2.82
CA PHE A 80 22.73 7.05 -2.18
C PHE A 80 23.49 6.47 -0.98
N LEU A 81 22.82 6.46 0.17
CA LEU A 81 23.37 6.08 1.46
C LEU A 81 22.62 4.87 2.02
N GLY A 82 23.33 3.82 2.38
CA GLY A 82 22.74 2.59 2.92
C GLY A 82 22.21 2.76 4.34
N LEU A 83 21.00 2.28 4.59
CA LEU A 83 20.33 2.21 5.89
C LEU A 83 19.84 0.77 6.15
N GLY A 84 20.76 -0.20 6.04
CA GLY A 84 20.46 -1.62 6.13
C GLY A 84 19.84 -2.16 4.84
N LYS A 85 18.57 -2.62 4.92
CA LYS A 85 17.80 -3.08 3.74
C LYS A 85 17.19 -1.93 2.93
N ASN A 86 17.27 -0.71 3.46
CA ASN A 86 16.72 0.52 2.89
C ASN A 86 17.85 1.48 2.54
N PHE A 87 17.51 2.58 1.88
CA PHE A 87 18.50 3.63 1.59
C PHE A 87 17.91 5.04 1.65
N LEU A 88 18.79 6.02 1.84
CA LEU A 88 18.51 7.44 1.74
C LEU A 88 19.15 7.96 0.44
N THR A 89 18.35 8.62 -0.38
CA THR A 89 18.83 9.21 -1.62
C THR A 89 18.90 10.74 -1.50
N LEU A 90 20.00 11.30 -1.96
CA LEU A 90 20.26 12.72 -2.02
C LEU A 90 20.26 13.15 -3.48
N PHE A 91 19.36 14.06 -3.88
CA PHE A 91 19.33 14.65 -5.21
C PHE A 91 19.70 16.12 -5.14
N GLN A 92 20.59 16.57 -6.03
CA GLN A 92 20.96 17.97 -6.09
C GLN A 92 19.77 18.82 -6.57
N ASN A 93 19.42 19.85 -5.81
CA ASN A 93 18.39 20.81 -6.18
C ASN A 93 18.63 22.16 -5.50
N GLN A 94 18.30 23.27 -6.17
CA GLN A 94 18.39 24.61 -5.58
C GLN A 94 17.40 24.79 -4.42
N THR A 95 16.28 24.09 -4.44
CA THR A 95 15.27 24.12 -3.39
C THR A 95 15.34 22.82 -2.57
N PRO A 96 15.90 22.84 -1.35
CA PRO A 96 15.98 21.66 -0.50
C PRO A 96 14.58 21.25 0.01
N GLY A 97 14.40 19.96 0.27
CA GLY A 97 13.13 19.44 0.79
C GLY A 97 12.95 17.95 0.55
N LEU A 98 11.76 17.42 0.86
CA LEU A 98 11.39 16.06 0.46
C LEU A 98 11.31 15.99 -1.07
N ASP A 99 11.77 14.88 -1.64
CA ASP A 99 11.60 14.56 -3.06
C ASP A 99 10.49 13.52 -3.21
N HIS A 100 10.75 12.29 -2.76
CA HIS A 100 9.79 11.20 -2.74
C HIS A 100 10.15 10.16 -1.67
N PHE A 101 9.26 9.19 -1.46
CA PHE A 101 9.53 7.98 -0.71
C PHE A 101 8.86 6.80 -1.40
N CYS A 102 9.47 5.62 -1.28
CA CYS A 102 8.99 4.41 -1.92
C CYS A 102 8.61 3.36 -0.87
N ILE A 103 7.48 2.70 -1.08
CA ILE A 103 6.98 1.61 -0.25
C ILE A 103 7.26 0.29 -0.97
N ALA A 104 7.87 -0.65 -0.28
CA ALA A 104 8.06 -2.01 -0.75
C ALA A 104 6.76 -2.81 -0.63
N ILE A 105 6.41 -3.53 -1.70
CA ILE A 105 5.30 -4.48 -1.73
C ILE A 105 5.81 -5.89 -2.06
N GLN A 106 5.04 -6.90 -1.66
CA GLN A 106 5.34 -8.29 -1.95
C GLN A 106 5.25 -8.55 -3.45
N ASN A 107 6.19 -9.34 -3.97
CA ASN A 107 6.21 -9.84 -5.34
C ASN A 107 6.18 -8.74 -6.42
N PHE A 108 6.73 -7.55 -6.15
CA PHE A 108 6.88 -6.52 -7.18
C PHE A 108 7.85 -7.01 -8.27
N ASN A 109 7.38 -6.97 -9.51
CA ASN A 109 8.16 -7.26 -10.70
C ASN A 109 8.06 -6.05 -11.62
N ALA A 110 9.17 -5.34 -11.81
CA ALA A 110 9.19 -4.12 -12.62
C ALA A 110 8.93 -4.41 -14.11
N ASP A 111 9.52 -5.48 -14.64
CA ASP A 111 9.38 -5.85 -16.06
C ASP A 111 7.91 -6.14 -16.40
N ALA A 112 7.22 -6.88 -15.53
CA ALA A 112 5.80 -7.21 -15.70
C ALA A 112 4.86 -5.98 -15.62
N VAL A 113 5.31 -4.85 -15.05
CA VAL A 113 4.52 -3.62 -14.93
C VAL A 113 4.83 -2.63 -16.06
N MET A 114 6.01 -2.74 -16.66
CA MET A 114 6.49 -1.83 -17.71
C MET A 114 6.29 -2.40 -19.12
N GLU A 115 5.87 -3.67 -19.26
CA GLU A 115 5.37 -4.22 -20.52
C GLU A 115 4.08 -3.51 -20.92
N GLU A 116 4.08 -2.87 -22.10
CA GLU A 116 2.90 -2.23 -22.72
C GLU A 116 1.95 -3.25 -23.37
#